data_AF-A0A7C3FCS9-F1
#
_entry.id   AF-A0A7C3FCS9-F1
#
_cell.length_a   1.000
_cell.length_b   1.000
_cell.length_c   1.000
_cell.angle_alpha   90.00
_cell.angle_beta   90.00
_cell.angle_gamma   90.00
#
_symmetry.space_group_name_H-M   'P 1'
#
loop_
_entity.id
_entity.type
_entity.pdbx_description
1 polymer ?
#
loop_
_entity_poly.entity_id
_entity_poly.type
_entity_poly.pdbx_seq_one_letter_code
_entity_poly.pdbx_strand_id
1 'polypeptide(L)'
;DDVLDGIVYGALVGLGFAMTENVFYFMSILLDDGWGAWSLAIFLRSVIFGFNHAFFTSLVGIGLGLARTVRSREVRWGAPVVALGAAIVFHAVHNAGASLASLNCLAMGVSLLADWGGFWIVVAIIILSWRQERRWIWEYLADEGISESDRRAALSARWRSRVWLRRPRGSRAAWRSAGEDYYQLLAELAFRKRRLARLGDEPGLREDIARLRAQIREVQRRKA
;
A
#
# COMPACT_ATOMS: atom_id res chain seq x y z
N ASP A 1 8.26 -7.87 0.14
CA ASP A 1 7.22 -6.99 -0.42
C ASP A 1 5.99 -7.82 -0.76
N ASP A 2 4.83 -7.41 -0.25
CA ASP A 2 3.53 -8.09 -0.39
C ASP A 2 2.59 -7.30 -1.34
N VAL A 3 1.34 -7.74 -1.49
CA VAL A 3 0.30 -7.07 -2.29
C VAL A 3 0.09 -5.62 -1.87
N LEU A 4 0.18 -5.32 -0.56
CA LEU A 4 0.05 -3.95 -0.05
C LEU A 4 1.14 -3.03 -0.60
N ASP A 5 2.39 -3.48 -0.65
CA ASP A 5 3.50 -2.73 -1.23
C ASP A 5 3.27 -2.51 -2.72
N GLY A 6 2.78 -3.54 -3.42
CA GLY A 6 2.37 -3.44 -4.82
C GLY A 6 1.35 -2.33 -5.05
N ILE A 7 0.30 -2.25 -4.22
CA ILE A 7 -0.72 -1.19 -4.28
C ILE A 7 -0.07 0.18 -4.06
N VAL A 8 0.76 0.34 -3.03
CA VAL A 8 1.39 1.63 -2.69
C VAL A 8 2.31 2.10 -3.82
N TYR A 9 3.18 1.23 -4.33
CA TYR A 9 4.05 1.58 -5.45
C TYR A 9 3.28 1.86 -6.74
N GLY A 10 2.24 1.06 -7.02
CA GLY A 10 1.33 1.29 -8.13
C GLY A 10 0.70 2.68 -8.04
N ALA A 11 0.07 3.00 -6.90
CA ALA A 11 -0.54 4.31 -6.66
C ALA A 11 0.44 5.47 -6.85
N LEU A 12 1.65 5.36 -6.31
CA LEU A 12 2.69 6.40 -6.45
C LEU A 12 3.09 6.62 -7.91
N VAL A 13 3.25 5.54 -8.69
CA VAL A 13 3.51 5.62 -10.13
C VAL A 13 2.34 6.31 -10.86
N GLY A 14 1.10 5.95 -10.52
CA GLY A 14 -0.09 6.58 -11.08
C GLY A 14 -0.19 8.07 -10.79
N LEU A 15 0.11 8.48 -9.55
CA LEU A 15 0.16 9.90 -9.18
C LEU A 15 1.24 10.65 -9.97
N GLY A 16 2.40 10.03 -10.21
CA GLY A 16 3.43 10.57 -11.10
C GLY A 16 2.92 10.79 -12.52
N PHE A 17 2.24 9.80 -13.11
CA PHE A 17 1.61 9.94 -14.42
C PHE A 17 0.56 11.05 -14.45
N ALA A 18 -0.33 11.10 -13.45
CA ALA A 18 -1.36 12.13 -13.35
C ALA A 18 -0.75 13.52 -13.28
N MET A 19 0.34 13.71 -12.53
CA MET A 19 1.04 15.00 -12.45
C MET A 19 1.55 15.41 -13.84
N THR A 20 2.23 14.50 -14.56
CA THR A 20 2.78 14.81 -15.89
C THR A 20 1.65 15.08 -16.89
N GLU A 21 0.64 14.23 -16.96
CA GLU A 21 -0.48 14.37 -17.90
C GLU A 21 -1.27 15.66 -17.64
N ASN A 22 -1.59 15.95 -16.37
CA ASN A 22 -2.37 17.13 -16.01
C ASN A 22 -1.67 18.44 -16.38
N VAL A 23 -0.33 18.51 -16.28
CA VAL A 23 0.41 19.71 -16.70
C VAL A 23 0.18 20.00 -18.18
N PHE A 24 0.35 19.00 -19.05
CA PHE A 24 0.13 19.19 -20.49
C PHE A 24 -1.34 19.49 -20.80
N TYR A 25 -2.27 18.78 -20.16
CA TYR A 25 -3.70 18.93 -20.37
C TYR A 25 -4.23 20.31 -19.93
N PHE A 26 -3.75 20.82 -18.80
CA PHE A 26 -4.15 22.16 -18.33
C PHE A 26 -3.57 23.24 -19.22
N MET A 27 -2.33 23.09 -19.70
CA MET A 27 -1.73 24.05 -20.62
C MET A 27 -2.49 24.10 -21.94
N SER A 28 -2.89 22.95 -22.52
CA SER A 28 -3.67 22.95 -23.76
C SER A 28 -5.04 23.61 -23.57
N ILE A 29 -5.78 23.26 -22.51
CA ILE A 29 -7.10 23.86 -22.26
C ILE A 29 -7.00 25.37 -22.01
N LEU A 30 -5.97 25.83 -21.30
CA LEU A 30 -5.81 27.27 -21.07
C LEU A 30 -5.61 28.04 -22.38
N LEU A 31 -4.83 27.47 -23.30
CA LEU A 31 -4.51 28.09 -24.59
C LEU A 31 -5.68 28.03 -25.56
N ASP A 32 -6.41 26.91 -25.59
CA ASP A 32 -7.47 26.65 -26.58
C ASP A 32 -8.83 27.19 -26.13
N ASP A 33 -9.18 27.03 -24.85
CA ASP A 33 -10.53 27.28 -24.32
C ASP A 33 -10.60 28.38 -23.24
N GLY A 34 -9.44 28.85 -22.76
CA GLY A 34 -9.32 29.95 -21.81
C GLY A 34 -9.59 29.61 -20.33
N TRP A 35 -9.60 30.64 -19.48
CA TRP A 35 -9.60 30.50 -18.02
C TRP A 35 -10.81 29.76 -17.44
N GLY A 36 -11.99 29.91 -18.04
CA GLY A 36 -13.22 29.25 -17.59
C GLY A 36 -13.12 27.74 -17.68
N ALA A 37 -12.83 27.23 -18.89
CA ALA A 37 -12.63 25.80 -19.14
C ALA A 37 -11.45 25.24 -18.34
N TRP A 38 -10.36 26.01 -18.23
CA TRP A 38 -9.18 25.63 -17.45
C TRP A 38 -9.52 25.38 -15.96
N SER A 39 -10.26 26.29 -15.34
CA SER A 39 -10.65 26.16 -13.93
C SER A 39 -11.55 24.93 -13.68
N LEU A 40 -12.49 24.68 -14.60
CA LEU A 40 -13.35 23.50 -14.55
C LEU A 40 -12.55 22.20 -14.75
N ALA A 41 -11.61 22.18 -15.70
CA ALA A 41 -10.73 21.05 -15.95
C ALA A 41 -9.87 20.71 -14.72
N ILE A 42 -9.32 21.72 -14.04
CA ILE A 42 -8.58 21.52 -12.78
C ILE A 42 -9.48 20.90 -11.72
N PHE A 43 -10.69 21.43 -11.53
CA PHE A 43 -11.62 20.90 -10.53
C PHE A 43 -11.97 19.44 -10.81
N LEU A 44 -12.36 19.12 -12.05
CA LEU A 44 -12.71 17.75 -12.44
C LEU A 44 -11.52 16.80 -12.28
N ARG A 45 -10.35 17.17 -12.81
CA ARG A 45 -9.19 16.26 -12.84
C ARG A 45 -8.45 16.14 -11.51
N SER A 46 -8.52 17.16 -10.64
CA SER A 46 -7.80 17.17 -9.37
C SER A 46 -8.68 16.73 -8.20
N VAL A 47 -9.97 17.09 -8.21
CA VAL A 47 -10.89 16.83 -7.09
C VAL A 47 -11.75 15.61 -7.39
N ILE A 48 -12.42 15.58 -8.54
CA ILE A 48 -13.40 14.52 -8.85
C ILE A 48 -12.68 13.23 -9.28
N PHE A 49 -11.67 13.35 -10.13
CA PHE A 49 -10.95 12.23 -10.77
C PHE A 49 -9.47 12.15 -10.38
N GLY A 50 -9.04 12.92 -9.37
CA GLY A 50 -7.62 13.01 -8.97
C GLY A 50 -7.00 11.69 -8.54
N PHE A 51 -7.82 10.73 -8.08
CA PHE A 51 -7.37 9.41 -7.66
C PHE A 51 -7.43 8.34 -8.75
N ASN A 52 -7.96 8.63 -9.94
CA ASN A 52 -8.18 7.64 -11.00
C ASN A 52 -6.88 6.94 -11.40
N HIS A 53 -5.84 7.72 -11.68
CA HIS A 53 -4.54 7.16 -12.05
C HIS A 53 -3.96 6.30 -10.95
N ALA A 54 -4.01 6.77 -9.70
CA ALA A 54 -3.54 6.01 -8.55
C ALA A 54 -4.31 4.69 -8.40
N PHE A 55 -5.63 4.71 -8.63
CA PHE A 55 -6.48 3.52 -8.62
C PHE A 55 -6.10 2.55 -9.75
N PHE A 56 -6.03 3.00 -11.01
CA PHE A 56 -5.75 2.13 -12.16
C PHE A 56 -4.39 1.46 -12.04
N THR A 57 -3.35 2.22 -11.68
CA THR A 57 -2.00 1.67 -11.53
C THR A 57 -1.84 0.82 -10.27
N SER A 58 -2.65 1.06 -9.22
CA SER A 58 -2.72 0.15 -8.07
C SER A 58 -3.20 -1.23 -8.46
N LEU A 59 -4.09 -1.37 -9.45
CA LEU A 59 -4.51 -2.69 -9.96
C LEU A 59 -3.31 -3.47 -10.51
N VAL A 60 -2.49 -2.82 -11.34
CA VAL A 60 -1.23 -3.41 -11.84
C VAL A 60 -0.31 -3.79 -10.68
N GLY A 61 -0.19 -2.91 -9.69
CA GLY A 61 0.52 -3.15 -8.44
C GLY A 61 0.06 -4.40 -7.69
N ILE A 62 -1.26 -4.63 -7.58
CA ILE A 62 -1.86 -5.85 -7.00
C ILE A 62 -1.43 -7.08 -7.79
N GLY A 63 -1.51 -7.03 -9.12
CA GLY A 63 -1.10 -8.15 -9.99
C GLY A 63 0.37 -8.53 -9.80
N LEU A 64 1.26 -7.54 -9.72
CA LEU A 64 2.69 -7.76 -9.47
C LEU A 64 2.97 -8.27 -8.05
N GLY A 65 2.25 -7.76 -7.05
CA GLY A 65 2.34 -8.23 -5.67
C GLY A 65 1.90 -9.69 -5.52
N LEU A 66 0.81 -10.07 -6.18
CA LEU A 66 0.34 -11.46 -6.24
C LEU A 66 1.36 -12.36 -6.94
N ALA A 67 1.94 -11.90 -8.05
CA ALA A 67 2.95 -12.67 -8.77
C ALA A 67 4.21 -12.97 -7.97
N ARG A 68 4.54 -12.13 -6.98
CA ARG A 68 5.68 -12.34 -6.06
C ARG A 68 5.35 -13.20 -4.84
N THR A 69 4.08 -13.26 -4.44
CA THR A 69 3.67 -13.83 -3.14
C THR A 69 2.99 -15.20 -3.25
N VAL A 70 2.57 -15.59 -4.46
CA VAL A 70 1.89 -16.86 -4.73
C VAL A 70 2.81 -17.81 -5.50
N ARG A 71 2.88 -19.08 -5.06
CA ARG A 71 3.74 -20.10 -5.69
C ARG A 71 3.22 -20.64 -7.03
N SER A 72 1.92 -20.53 -7.28
CA SER A 72 1.29 -21.01 -8.52
C SER A 72 1.87 -20.26 -9.72
N ARG A 73 2.31 -21.03 -10.74
CA ARG A 73 2.86 -20.48 -11.97
C ARG A 73 1.79 -19.73 -12.77
N GLU A 74 0.57 -20.22 -12.73
CA GLU A 74 -0.61 -19.62 -13.35
C GLU A 74 -0.87 -18.23 -12.77
N VAL A 75 -0.85 -18.09 -11.44
CA VAL A 75 -1.01 -16.77 -10.78
C VAL A 75 0.18 -15.86 -11.07
N ARG A 76 1.40 -16.41 -11.05
CA ARG A 76 2.62 -15.63 -11.28
C ARG A 76 2.64 -14.93 -12.65
N TRP A 77 2.15 -15.59 -13.70
CA TRP A 77 2.10 -15.02 -15.04
C TRP A 77 0.76 -14.40 -15.38
N GLY A 78 -0.35 -14.97 -14.89
CA GLY A 78 -1.70 -14.51 -15.18
C GLY A 78 -2.11 -13.26 -14.42
N ALA A 79 -1.74 -13.13 -13.13
CA ALA A 79 -2.18 -12.00 -12.31
C ALA A 79 -1.74 -10.63 -12.84
N PRO A 80 -0.47 -10.43 -13.28
CA PRO A 80 -0.05 -9.15 -13.88
C PRO A 80 -0.82 -8.82 -15.16
N VAL A 81 -1.09 -9.82 -16.02
CA VAL A 81 -1.79 -9.63 -17.29
C VAL A 81 -3.25 -9.25 -17.06
N VAL A 82 -3.94 -9.98 -16.17
CA VAL A 82 -5.34 -9.68 -15.81
C VAL A 82 -5.44 -8.31 -15.16
N ALA A 83 -4.51 -7.98 -14.25
CA ALA A 83 -4.47 -6.68 -13.59
C ALA A 83 -4.23 -5.52 -14.57
N LEU A 84 -3.33 -5.70 -15.54
CA LEU A 84 -3.10 -4.72 -16.61
C LEU A 84 -4.36 -4.55 -17.47
N GLY A 85 -5.00 -5.65 -17.87
CA GLY A 85 -6.26 -5.60 -18.62
C GLY A 85 -7.35 -4.85 -17.85
N ALA A 86 -7.50 -5.11 -16.55
CA ALA A 86 -8.44 -4.38 -15.71
C ALA A 86 -8.13 -2.88 -15.65
N ALA A 87 -6.86 -2.50 -15.47
CA ALA A 87 -6.44 -1.10 -15.47
C ALA A 87 -6.77 -0.40 -16.79
N ILE A 88 -6.51 -1.05 -17.93
CA ILE A 88 -6.85 -0.53 -19.27
C ILE A 88 -8.36 -0.36 -19.42
N VAL A 89 -9.16 -1.34 -19.00
CA VAL A 89 -10.62 -1.27 -19.10
C VAL A 89 -11.18 -0.13 -18.26
N PHE A 90 -10.77 0.01 -17.00
CA PHE A 90 -11.23 1.10 -16.15
C PHE A 90 -10.83 2.47 -16.71
N HIS A 91 -9.60 2.61 -17.21
CA HIS A 91 -9.16 3.85 -17.84
C HIS A 91 -9.94 4.14 -19.13
N ALA A 92 -10.21 3.13 -19.96
CA ALA A 92 -11.01 3.30 -21.17
C ALA A 92 -12.47 3.69 -20.85
N VAL A 93 -13.07 3.11 -19.81
CA VAL A 93 -14.41 3.49 -19.33
C VAL A 93 -14.43 4.94 -18.87
N HIS A 94 -13.41 5.37 -18.13
CA HIS A 94 -13.26 6.77 -17.72
C HIS A 94 -13.19 7.71 -18.92
N ASN A 95 -12.30 7.40 -19.88
CA ASN A 95 -12.13 8.22 -21.08
C ASN A 95 -13.41 8.28 -21.93
N ALA A 96 -14.07 7.14 -22.12
CA ALA A 96 -15.35 7.10 -22.84
C ALA A 96 -16.42 7.93 -22.13
N GLY A 97 -16.53 7.85 -20.81
CA GLY A 97 -17.47 8.64 -20.03
C GLY A 97 -17.19 10.14 -20.11
N ALA A 98 -15.91 10.53 -20.02
CA ALA A 98 -15.48 11.93 -20.16
C ALA A 98 -15.76 12.49 -21.56
N SER A 99 -15.42 11.75 -22.62
CA SER A 99 -15.63 12.17 -24.01
C SER A 99 -17.11 12.25 -24.39
N LEU A 100 -17.96 11.40 -23.81
CA LEU A 100 -19.40 11.36 -24.12
C LEU A 100 -20.25 12.20 -23.18
N ALA A 101 -19.64 12.88 -22.20
CA ALA A 101 -20.36 13.61 -21.14
C ALA A 101 -21.27 14.72 -21.68
N SER A 102 -20.87 15.38 -22.78
CA SER A 102 -21.66 16.43 -23.43
C SER A 102 -22.87 15.88 -24.20
N LEU A 103 -22.83 14.60 -24.59
CA LEU A 103 -23.87 13.93 -25.38
C LEU A 103 -24.85 13.15 -24.51
N ASN A 104 -24.36 12.55 -23.42
CA ASN A 104 -25.15 11.70 -22.55
C ASN A 104 -24.64 11.76 -21.10
N CYS A 105 -25.42 12.37 -20.21
CA CYS A 105 -25.07 12.45 -18.79
C CYS A 105 -24.94 11.06 -18.12
N LEU A 106 -25.62 10.02 -18.63
CA LEU A 106 -25.46 8.66 -18.14
C LEU A 106 -24.05 8.12 -18.37
N ALA A 107 -23.36 8.53 -19.44
CA ALA A 107 -21.98 8.10 -19.70
C ALA A 107 -21.02 8.60 -18.62
N MET A 108 -21.18 9.85 -18.18
CA MET A 108 -20.45 10.40 -17.02
C MET A 108 -20.83 9.68 -15.72
N GLY A 109 -22.11 9.35 -15.54
CA GLY A 109 -22.58 8.58 -14.38
C GLY A 109 -21.91 7.19 -14.29
N VAL A 110 -21.78 6.48 -15.42
CA VAL A 110 -21.09 5.19 -15.50
C VAL A 110 -19.60 5.33 -15.15
N SER A 111 -18.91 6.35 -15.68
CA SER A 111 -17.51 6.62 -15.33
C SER A 111 -17.35 6.88 -13.84
N LEU A 112 -18.18 7.75 -13.25
CA LEU A 112 -18.10 8.06 -11.82
C LEU A 112 -18.31 6.83 -10.95
N LEU A 113 -19.30 5.98 -11.29
CA LEU A 113 -19.55 4.75 -10.55
C LEU A 113 -18.39 3.76 -10.67
N ALA A 114 -17.81 3.62 -11.87
CA ALA A 114 -16.66 2.74 -12.10
C ALA A 114 -15.42 3.23 -11.33
N ASP A 115 -15.11 4.52 -11.42
CA ASP A 115 -13.93 5.14 -10.79
C ASP A 115 -14.00 5.08 -9.27
N TRP A 116 -15.10 5.57 -8.67
CA TRP A 116 -15.26 5.59 -7.22
C TRP A 116 -15.52 4.20 -6.65
N GLY A 117 -16.29 3.36 -7.36
CA GLY A 117 -16.50 1.97 -6.96
C GLY A 117 -15.18 1.19 -6.93
N GLY A 118 -14.38 1.32 -7.99
CA GLY A 118 -13.06 0.73 -8.09
C GLY A 118 -12.09 1.25 -7.03
N PHE A 119 -12.05 2.56 -6.80
CA PHE A 119 -11.27 3.17 -5.72
C PHE A 119 -11.60 2.58 -4.35
N TRP A 120 -12.89 2.49 -4.00
CA TRP A 120 -13.31 1.92 -2.72
C TRP A 120 -13.00 0.43 -2.60
N ILE A 121 -13.04 -0.33 -3.70
CA ILE A 121 -12.58 -1.72 -3.72
C ILE A 121 -11.09 -1.79 -3.38
N VAL A 122 -10.24 -0.94 -3.97
CA VAL A 122 -8.80 -0.90 -3.62
C VAL A 122 -8.58 -0.50 -2.17
N VAL A 123 -9.32 0.50 -1.66
CA VAL A 123 -9.28 0.86 -0.23
C VAL A 123 -9.68 -0.32 0.66
N ALA A 124 -10.71 -1.08 0.29
CA ALA A 124 -11.10 -2.28 1.01
C ALA A 124 -9.98 -3.33 0.99
N ILE A 125 -9.33 -3.56 -0.15
CA ILE A 125 -8.18 -4.48 -0.27
C ILE A 125 -7.02 -4.02 0.63
N ILE A 126 -6.70 -2.72 0.68
CA ILE A 126 -5.69 -2.15 1.59
C ILE A 126 -6.05 -2.45 3.04
N ILE A 127 -7.29 -2.17 3.45
CA ILE A 127 -7.74 -2.37 4.84
C ILE A 127 -7.69 -3.85 5.22
N LEU A 128 -8.14 -4.75 4.34
CA LEU A 128 -8.13 -6.19 4.58
C LEU A 128 -6.70 -6.73 4.65
N SER A 129 -5.83 -6.30 3.72
CA SER A 129 -4.41 -6.68 3.70
C SER A 129 -3.71 -6.20 4.97
N TRP A 130 -3.93 -4.95 5.38
CA TRP A 130 -3.36 -4.40 6.60
C TRP A 130 -3.86 -5.11 7.87
N ARG A 131 -5.16 -5.44 7.95
CA ARG A 131 -5.70 -6.25 9.06
C ARG A 131 -5.07 -7.62 9.11
N GLN A 132 -4.85 -8.23 7.95
CA GLN A 132 -4.24 -9.53 7.82
C GLN A 132 -2.75 -9.51 8.24
N GLU A 133 -1.99 -8.48 7.86
CA GLU A 133 -0.61 -8.29 8.31
C GLU A 133 -0.51 -8.19 9.83
N ARG A 134 -1.42 -7.45 10.45
CA ARG A 134 -1.47 -7.33 11.91
C ARG A 134 -1.74 -8.66 12.59
N ARG A 135 -2.58 -9.51 12.00
CA ARG A 135 -2.83 -10.87 12.49
C ARG A 135 -1.57 -11.73 12.38
N TRP A 136 -0.84 -11.65 11.27
CA TRP A 136 0.41 -12.40 11.10
C TRP A 136 1.49 -11.99 12.08
N ILE A 137 1.69 -10.68 12.30
CA ILE A 137 2.66 -10.20 13.30
C ILE A 137 2.34 -10.77 14.68
N TRP A 138 1.05 -10.84 15.03
CA TRP A 138 0.63 -11.41 16.31
C TRP A 138 0.93 -12.91 16.42
N GLU A 139 0.61 -13.67 15.38
CA GLU A 139 0.76 -15.12 15.32
C GLU A 139 2.24 -15.55 15.30
N TYR A 140 3.04 -14.96 14.42
CA TYR A 140 4.45 -15.36 14.24
C TYR A 140 5.40 -14.87 15.34
N LEU A 141 4.94 -13.98 16.23
CA LEU A 141 5.68 -13.58 17.43
C LEU A 141 5.22 -14.29 18.70
N ALA A 142 4.20 -15.16 18.63
CA ALA A 142 3.63 -15.81 19.82
C ALA A 142 4.60 -16.78 20.51
N ASP A 143 5.45 -17.43 19.75
CA ASP A 143 6.46 -18.42 20.18
C ASP A 143 7.83 -17.79 20.48
N GLU A 144 8.00 -16.47 20.32
CA GLU A 144 9.28 -15.78 20.49
C GLU A 144 9.49 -15.21 21.91
N GLY A 145 8.60 -15.50 22.86
CA GLY A 145 8.68 -14.98 24.24
C GLY A 145 8.51 -13.46 24.35
N ILE A 146 7.94 -12.81 23.33
CA ILE A 146 7.75 -11.36 23.28
C ILE A 146 6.54 -10.96 24.12
N SER A 147 6.72 -9.94 24.98
CA SER A 147 5.64 -9.41 25.83
C SER A 147 4.43 -8.97 25.00
N GLU A 148 3.23 -9.10 25.56
CA GLU A 148 2.01 -8.69 24.86
C GLU A 148 2.03 -7.19 24.50
N SER A 149 2.58 -6.36 25.38
CA SER A 149 2.74 -4.92 25.13
C SER A 149 3.67 -4.63 23.95
N ASP A 150 4.75 -5.39 23.79
CA ASP A 150 5.70 -5.19 22.70
C ASP A 150 5.15 -5.72 21.37
N ARG A 151 4.43 -6.86 21.39
CA ARG A 151 3.71 -7.33 20.20
C ARG A 151 2.69 -6.29 19.73
N ARG A 152 1.91 -5.69 20.65
CA ARG A 152 0.94 -4.63 20.30
C ARG A 152 1.64 -3.40 19.72
N ALA A 153 2.78 -3.01 20.28
CA ALA A 153 3.57 -1.90 19.77
C ALA A 153 4.16 -2.19 18.38
N ALA A 154 4.54 -3.44 18.06
CA ALA A 154 4.97 -3.82 16.71
C ALA A 154 3.88 -3.62 15.63
N LEU A 155 2.58 -3.62 16.01
CA LEU A 155 1.46 -3.54 15.06
C LEU A 155 1.19 -2.13 14.50
N SER A 156 1.52 -1.05 15.22
CA SER A 156 1.29 0.31 14.72
C SER A 156 2.07 1.36 15.49
N ALA A 157 2.40 2.46 14.81
CA ALA A 157 3.01 3.65 15.43
C ALA A 157 2.18 4.17 16.62
N ARG A 158 0.84 4.16 16.53
CA ARG A 158 -0.05 4.58 17.63
C ARG A 158 0.14 3.75 18.91
N TRP A 159 0.31 2.43 18.78
CA TRP A 159 0.56 1.57 19.94
C TRP A 159 1.97 1.76 20.47
N ARG A 160 2.96 1.96 19.60
CA ARG A 160 4.31 2.40 20.01
C ARG A 160 4.21 3.65 20.88
N SER A 161 3.56 4.72 20.41
CA SER A 161 3.29 5.97 21.15
C SER A 161 2.67 5.77 22.52
N ARG A 162 1.75 4.81 22.68
CA ARG A 162 1.16 4.50 24.00
C ARG A 162 2.15 3.85 24.95
N VAL A 163 3.00 2.95 24.48
CA VAL A 163 4.07 2.36 25.29
C VAL A 163 5.09 3.44 25.67
N TRP A 164 5.44 4.33 24.74
CA TRP A 164 6.34 5.46 24.94
C TRP A 164 5.88 6.40 26.05
N LEU A 165 4.61 6.80 26.02
CA LEU A 165 4.05 7.79 26.94
C LEU A 165 4.00 7.31 28.40
N ARG A 166 3.95 5.98 28.61
CA ARG A 166 3.95 5.36 29.94
C ARG A 166 5.35 5.30 30.57
N ARG A 167 6.41 5.66 29.85
CA ARG A 167 7.79 5.67 30.36
C ARG A 167 8.16 7.01 31.03
N PRO A 168 9.06 6.98 32.04
CA PRO A 168 9.57 8.18 32.71
C PRO A 168 10.11 9.22 31.73
N ARG A 169 9.88 10.51 31.99
CA ARG A 169 10.19 11.61 31.06
C ARG A 169 11.66 11.61 30.58
N GLY A 170 12.61 11.29 31.45
CA GLY A 170 14.05 11.28 31.14
C GLY A 170 14.50 10.16 30.19
N SER A 171 13.73 9.08 30.04
CA SER A 171 14.10 7.95 29.17
C SER A 171 13.37 7.93 27.83
N ARG A 172 12.47 8.90 27.57
CA ARG A 172 11.61 8.93 26.37
C ARG A 172 12.39 9.12 25.06
N ALA A 173 13.43 9.95 25.06
CA ALA A 173 14.22 10.25 23.86
C ALA A 173 15.17 9.09 23.50
N ALA A 174 15.89 8.56 24.49
CA ALA A 174 16.79 7.41 24.32
C ALA A 174 16.03 6.14 23.94
N TRP A 175 14.83 5.96 24.50
CA TRP A 175 13.99 4.90 24.01
C TRP A 175 13.59 5.20 22.56
N ARG A 176 13.21 6.43 22.16
CA ARG A 176 12.50 6.71 20.88
C ARG A 176 13.20 6.09 19.68
N SER A 177 14.52 6.28 19.59
CA SER A 177 15.37 5.61 18.61
C SER A 177 15.49 4.10 18.86
N ALA A 178 15.90 3.68 20.06
CA ALA A 178 16.14 2.27 20.38
C ALA A 178 14.89 1.35 20.35
N GLY A 179 13.69 1.91 20.49
CA GLY A 179 12.43 1.19 20.41
C GLY A 179 11.82 1.20 19.01
N GLU A 180 12.09 2.21 18.18
CA GLU A 180 11.69 2.17 16.76
C GLU A 180 12.40 1.03 16.04
N ASP A 181 13.72 0.90 16.21
CA ASP A 181 14.52 -0.19 15.66
C ASP A 181 14.04 -1.55 16.18
N TYR A 182 13.73 -1.64 17.48
CA TYR A 182 13.21 -2.87 18.08
C TYR A 182 11.89 -3.34 17.46
N TYR A 183 10.92 -2.43 17.31
CA TYR A 183 9.61 -2.78 16.76
C TYR A 183 9.68 -3.08 15.26
N GLN A 184 10.62 -2.46 14.54
CA GLN A 184 10.93 -2.82 13.16
C GLN A 184 11.51 -4.24 13.07
N LEU A 185 12.49 -4.59 13.92
CA LEU A 185 13.06 -5.94 13.97
C LEU A 185 11.99 -7.01 14.27
N LEU A 186 11.04 -6.72 15.17
CA LEU A 186 9.93 -7.63 15.48
C LEU A 186 8.99 -7.83 14.28
N ALA A 187 8.62 -6.74 13.60
CA ALA A 187 7.80 -6.84 12.39
C ALA A 187 8.53 -7.61 11.29
N GLU A 188 9.81 -7.33 11.08
CA GLU A 188 10.65 -8.02 10.10
C GLU A 188 10.76 -9.51 10.41
N LEU A 189 11.04 -9.88 11.66
CA LEU A 189 11.08 -11.28 12.09
C LEU A 189 9.76 -12.00 11.76
N ALA A 190 8.62 -11.39 12.09
CA ALA A 190 7.31 -11.97 11.80
C ALA A 190 7.08 -12.18 10.30
N PHE A 191 7.44 -11.20 9.46
CA PHE A 191 7.33 -11.31 8.01
C PHE A 191 8.26 -12.38 7.43
N ARG A 192 9.50 -12.51 7.93
CA ARG A 192 10.44 -13.56 7.50
C ARG A 192 9.95 -14.97 7.88
N LYS A 193 9.42 -15.14 9.10
CA LYS A 193 8.81 -16.41 9.53
C LYS A 193 7.59 -16.78 8.68
N ARG A 194 6.72 -15.81 8.36
CA ARG A 194 5.61 -16.01 7.43
C ARG A 194 6.09 -16.43 6.04
N ARG A 195 7.13 -15.76 5.53
CA ARG A 195 7.70 -16.07 4.22
C ARG A 195 8.23 -17.51 4.18
N LEU A 196 8.93 -17.93 5.24
CA LEU A 196 9.41 -19.30 5.39
C LEU A 196 8.25 -20.31 5.41
N ALA A 197 7.17 -20.01 6.13
CA ALA A 197 5.98 -20.86 6.20
C ALA A 197 5.23 -20.98 4.85
N ARG A 198 5.18 -19.91 4.05
CA ARG A 198 4.45 -19.90 2.76
C ARG A 198 5.27 -20.38 1.57
N LEU A 199 6.52 -19.94 1.47
CA LEU A 199 7.37 -20.16 0.30
C LEU A 199 8.41 -21.26 0.52
N GLY A 200 8.54 -21.76 1.75
CA GLY A 200 9.57 -22.73 2.11
C GLY A 200 10.93 -22.06 2.33
N ASP A 201 11.95 -22.90 2.40
CA ASP A 201 13.32 -22.49 2.74
C ASP A 201 14.06 -21.96 1.51
N GLU A 202 13.89 -20.67 1.22
CA GLU A 202 14.75 -19.97 0.27
C GLU A 202 16.18 -19.80 0.86
N PRO A 203 17.23 -19.80 0.02
CA PRO A 203 18.60 -19.60 0.48
C PRO A 203 18.75 -18.37 1.38
N GLY A 204 19.34 -18.55 2.56
CA GLY A 204 19.59 -17.48 3.53
C GLY A 204 18.41 -17.09 4.44
N LEU A 205 17.18 -17.56 4.18
CA LEU A 205 16.00 -17.11 4.95
C LEU A 205 16.05 -17.56 6.43
N ARG A 206 16.52 -18.78 6.70
CA ARG A 206 16.73 -19.26 8.08
C ARG A 206 17.85 -18.51 8.80
N GLU A 207 18.93 -18.19 8.09
CA GLU A 207 20.04 -17.40 8.62
C GLU A 207 19.59 -15.99 8.98
N ASP A 208 18.76 -15.37 8.13
CA ASP A 208 18.13 -14.08 8.40
C ASP A 208 17.25 -14.11 9.66
N ILE A 209 16.40 -15.14 9.81
CA ILE A 209 15.57 -15.32 11.00
C ILE A 209 16.45 -15.49 12.25
N ALA A 210 17.53 -16.28 12.17
CA ALA A 210 18.46 -16.46 13.29
C ALA A 210 19.16 -15.15 13.67
N ARG A 211 19.60 -14.36 12.68
CA ARG A 211 20.21 -13.03 12.87
C ARG A 211 19.24 -12.06 13.53
N LEU A 212 18.00 -11.97 13.05
CA LEU A 212 16.96 -11.11 13.62
C LEU A 212 16.66 -11.48 15.08
N ARG A 213 16.55 -12.78 15.38
CA ARG A 213 16.40 -13.26 16.76
C ARG A 213 17.57 -12.84 17.66
N ALA A 214 18.80 -12.91 17.16
CA ALA A 214 19.97 -12.48 17.92
C ALA A 214 19.95 -10.97 18.20
N GLN A 215 19.62 -10.14 17.21
CA GLN A 215 19.48 -8.69 17.37
C GLN A 215 18.36 -8.32 18.35
N ILE A 216 17.22 -8.98 18.28
CA ILE A 216 16.09 -8.77 19.21
C ILE A 216 16.51 -9.08 20.65
N ARG A 217 17.18 -10.21 20.89
CA ARG A 217 17.70 -10.57 22.21
C ARG A 217 18.71 -9.56 22.75
N GLU A 218 19.58 -9.05 21.88
CA GLU A 218 20.56 -8.02 22.26
C GLU A 218 19.87 -6.73 22.72
N VAL A 219 18.85 -6.28 21.98
CA VAL A 219 18.07 -5.11 22.37
C VAL A 219 17.27 -5.35 23.65
N GLN A 220 16.74 -6.56 23.87
CA GLN A 220 16.08 -6.92 25.12
C GLN A 220 17.03 -6.87 26.32
N ARG A 221 18.27 -7.37 26.17
CA ARG A 221 19.29 -7.30 27.22
C ARG A 221 19.69 -5.88 27.58
N ARG A 222 19.73 -4.96 26.61
CA ARG A 222 19.99 -3.53 26.87
C ARG A 222 18.83 -2.81 27.58
N LYS A 223 17.63 -3.39 27.55
CA LYS A 223 16.39 -2.81 28.11
C LYS A 223 16.04 -3.38 29.50
N ALA A 224 16.56 -4.54 29.85
CA ALA A 224 16.44 -5.18 31.16
C ALA A 224 17.35 -4.48 32.18
#